data_AF-A0A661Q9S0-F1
#
_entry.id   AF-A0A661Q9S0-F1
#
_cell.length_a   1.000
_cell.length_b   1.000
_cell.length_c   1.000
_cell.angle_alpha   90.00
_cell.angle_beta   90.00
_cell.angle_gamma   90.00
#
_symmetry.space_group_name_H-M   'P 1'
#
loop_
_entity.id
_entity.type
_entity.pdbx_description
1 polymer ?
#
loop_
_entity_poly.entity_id
_entity_poly.type
_entity_poly.pdbx_seq_one_letter_code
_entity_poly.pdbx_strand_id
1 'polypeptide(L)' 'SYSLTSHPDISKKILQDKVADIKASGATCVAMDCPGCMMQIRGGLEKAEVPIRAQHTIELLAEALRNQGKV' A
#
# COMPACT_ATOMS: atom_id res chain seq x y z
N SER A 1 -12.00 11.65 -14.13
CA SER A 1 -11.41 10.42 -13.57
C SER A 1 -9.93 10.38 -13.92
N TYR A 2 -9.04 10.48 -12.93
CA TYR A 2 -7.57 10.43 -13.10
C TYR A 2 -7.08 8.98 -12.99
N SER A 3 -7.45 8.16 -13.96
CA SER A 3 -7.08 6.74 -14.02
C SER A 3 -5.68 6.58 -14.60
N LEU A 4 -5.03 5.43 -14.30
CA LEU A 4 -3.74 5.05 -14.87
C LEU A 4 -3.71 5.08 -16.40
N THR A 5 -4.84 4.78 -17.05
CA THR A 5 -4.94 4.72 -18.51
C THR A 5 -5.27 6.06 -19.16
N SER A 6 -5.99 6.93 -18.46
CA SER A 6 -6.43 8.23 -19.01
C SER A 6 -5.49 9.37 -18.65
N HIS A 7 -4.83 9.30 -17.48
CA HIS A 7 -3.94 10.35 -16.97
C HIS A 7 -2.73 9.71 -16.25
N PRO A 8 -1.82 9.05 -16.99
CA PRO A 8 -0.70 8.32 -16.41
C PRO A 8 0.23 9.21 -15.59
N ASP A 9 0.51 10.43 -16.06
CA ASP A 9 1.42 11.35 -15.36
C ASP A 9 0.85 11.84 -14.02
N ILE A 10 -0.43 12.17 -14.00
CA ILE A 10 -1.13 12.59 -12.76
C ILE A 10 -1.17 11.42 -11.78
N SER A 11 -1.56 10.23 -12.26
CA SER A 11 -1.64 9.03 -11.41
C SER A 11 -0.27 8.65 -10.82
N LYS A 12 0.80 8.79 -11.62
CA LYS A 12 2.17 8.54 -11.17
C LYS A 12 2.61 9.54 -10.11
N LYS A 13 2.27 10.82 -10.27
CA LYS A 13 2.56 11.85 -9.25
C LYS A 13 1.83 11.56 -7.94
N ILE A 14 0.54 11.22 -8.01
CA ILE A 14 -0.25 10.81 -6.84
C ILE A 14 0.39 9.61 -6.13
N LEU A 15 0.88 8.62 -6.88
CA LEU A 15 1.57 7.46 -6.29
C LEU A 15 2.87 7.89 -5.57
N GLN A 16 3.66 8.78 -6.18
CA GLN A 16 4.90 9.28 -5.58
C GLN A 16 4.64 10.03 -4.27
N ASP A 17 3.63 10.92 -4.26
CA ASP A 17 3.25 11.68 -3.07
C ASP A 17 2.82 10.73 -1.93
N LYS A 18 1.98 9.73 -2.23
CA LYS A 18 1.56 8.71 -1.25
C LYS A 18 2.73 7.93 -0.66
N VAL A 19 3.69 7.51 -1.50
CA VAL A 19 4.87 6.76 -1.04
C VAL A 19 5.74 7.63 -0.12
N ALA A 20 5.91 8.92 -0.46
CA ALA A 20 6.63 9.87 0.38
C ALA A 20 5.94 10.05 1.74
N ASP A 21 4.62 10.21 1.75
CA ASP A 21 3.83 10.36 2.98
C ASP A 21 3.89 9.10 3.86
N ILE A 22 3.76 7.91 3.26
CA ILE A 22 3.89 6.62 3.96
C ILE A 22 5.27 6.52 4.61
N LYS A 23 6.34 6.87 3.90
CA LYS A 23 7.70 6.89 4.44
C LYS A 23 7.84 7.88 5.59
N ALA A 24 7.32 9.10 5.43
CA ALA A 24 7.38 10.15 6.44
C ALA A 24 6.57 9.80 7.71
N SER A 25 5.54 8.97 7.60
CA SER A 25 4.72 8.54 8.74
C SER A 25 5.46 7.67 9.75
N GLY A 26 6.58 7.05 9.35
CA GLY A 26 7.30 6.07 10.18
C GLY A 26 6.54 4.75 10.41
N ALA A 27 5.44 4.52 9.71
CA ALA A 27 4.68 3.28 9.80
C ALA A 27 5.49 2.10 9.24
N THR A 28 5.36 0.95 9.89
CA THR A 28 5.96 -0.32 9.42
C THR A 28 5.06 -1.07 8.44
N CYS A 29 3.79 -0.67 8.33
CA CYS A 29 2.79 -1.27 7.48
C CYS A 29 1.76 -0.23 7.03
N VAL A 30 1.32 -0.32 5.78
CA VAL A 30 0.18 0.41 5.21
C VAL A 30 -0.89 -0.61 4.78
N ALA A 31 -2.14 -0.37 5.20
CA ALA A 31 -3.26 -1.27 4.97
C ALA A 31 -4.26 -0.66 3.97
N MET A 32 -4.87 -1.50 3.14
CA MET A 32 -5.94 -1.10 2.21
C MET A 32 -6.86 -2.27 1.87
N ASP A 33 -8.02 -1.98 1.30
CA ASP A 33 -9.08 -2.96 0.95
C ASP A 33 -9.23 -3.19 -0.57
N CYS A 34 -8.41 -2.50 -1.37
CA CYS A 34 -8.43 -2.62 -2.83
C CYS A 34 -7.14 -3.28 -3.33
N PRO A 35 -7.22 -4.48 -3.93
CA PRO A 35 -6.05 -5.16 -4.51
C PRO A 35 -5.31 -4.31 -5.54
N GLY A 36 -6.04 -3.53 -6.35
CA GLY A 36 -5.44 -2.62 -7.33
C GLY A 36 -4.62 -1.49 -6.67
N CYS A 37 -5.11 -0.94 -5.56
CA CYS A 37 -4.35 0.03 -4.77
C CYS A 37 -3.13 -0.63 -4.13
N MET A 38 -3.27 -1.84 -3.59
CA MET A 38 -2.16 -2.57 -3.01
C MET A 38 -1.06 -2.83 -4.02
N MET A 39 -1.39 -3.31 -5.22
CA MET A 39 -0.41 -3.54 -6.27
C MET A 39 0.36 -2.26 -6.64
N GLN A 40 -0.34 -1.12 -6.77
CA GLN A 40 0.32 0.16 -7.07
C GLN A 40 1.22 0.63 -5.93
N ILE A 41 0.72 0.63 -4.69
CA ILE A 41 1.48 1.10 -3.53
C ILE A 41 2.67 0.19 -3.26
N ARG A 42 2.48 -1.14 -3.32
CA ARG A 42 3.56 -2.12 -3.16
C ARG A 42 4.65 -1.90 -4.20
N GLY A 43 4.30 -1.80 -5.49
CA GLY A 43 5.27 -1.53 -6.54
C GLY A 43 5.97 -0.16 -6.39
N GLY A 44 5.26 0.85 -5.88
CA GLY A 44 5.82 2.16 -5.54
C GLY A 44 6.84 2.10 -4.39
N LEU A 45 6.54 1.36 -3.34
CA LEU A 45 7.43 1.13 -2.19
C LEU A 45 8.66 0.32 -2.58
N GLU A 46 8.48 -0.74 -3.37
CA GLU A 46 9.57 -1.56 -3.92
C GLU A 46 10.52 -0.70 -4.77
N LYS A 47 9.98 0.12 -5.68
CA LYS A 47 10.78 1.02 -6.52
C LYS A 47 11.52 2.10 -5.72
N ALA A 48 10.96 2.53 -4.60
CA ALA A 48 11.58 3.51 -3.70
C ALA A 48 12.55 2.87 -2.69
N GLU A 49 12.74 1.54 -2.74
CA GLU A 49 13.56 0.75 -1.81
C GLU A 49 13.16 0.99 -0.34
N VAL A 50 11.86 1.15 -0.09
CA VAL A 50 11.30 1.40 1.25
C VAL A 50 10.77 0.08 1.83
N PRO A 51 11.34 -0.43 2.95
CA PRO A 51 10.97 -1.73 3.52
C PRO A 51 9.70 -1.65 4.39
N ILE A 52 8.61 -1.09 3.85
CA ILE A 52 7.31 -1.00 4.52
C ILE A 52 6.35 -2.03 3.93
N ARG A 53 5.61 -2.76 4.78
CA ARG A 53 4.63 -3.75 4.32
C ARG A 53 3.41 -3.06 3.72
N ALA A 54 3.01 -3.41 2.51
CA ALA A 54 1.69 -3.09 1.97
C ALA A 54 0.80 -4.35 2.05
N GLN A 55 -0.32 -4.28 2.77
CA GLN A 55 -1.15 -5.44 3.11
C GLN A 55 -2.64 -5.17 2.89
N HIS A 56 -3.41 -6.22 2.60
CA HIS A 56 -4.85 -6.13 2.60
C HIS A 56 -5.34 -6.06 4.05
N THR A 57 -6.38 -5.29 4.33
CA THR A 57 -6.98 -5.25 5.67
C THR A 57 -7.41 -6.64 6.16
N ILE A 58 -7.90 -7.50 5.27
CA ILE A 58 -8.27 -8.89 5.60
C ILE A 58 -7.07 -9.77 5.95
N GLU A 59 -5.89 -9.52 5.36
CA GLU A 59 -4.67 -10.28 5.65
C GLU A 59 -4.20 -9.93 7.07
N LEU A 60 -4.24 -8.64 7.43
CA LEU A 60 -3.95 -8.19 8.79
C LEU A 60 -4.94 -8.75 9.82
N LEU A 61 -6.23 -8.83 9.47
CA LEU A 61 -7.22 -9.47 10.34
C LEU A 61 -6.90 -10.96 10.53
N ALA A 62 -6.56 -11.66 9.46
CA ALA A 62 -6.20 -13.08 9.53
C ALA A 62 -4.91 -13.30 10.33
N GLU A 63 -3.90 -12.44 10.19
CA GLU A 63 -2.69 -12.42 11.03
C GLU A 63 -3.05 -12.25 12.51
N ALA A 64 -3.92 -11.28 12.83
CA ALA A 64 -4.35 -11.02 14.20
C ALA A 64 -5.12 -12.20 14.82
N LEU A 65 -5.98 -12.87 14.05
CA LEU A 65 -6.73 -14.04 14.52
C LEU A 65 -5.82 -15.25 14.78
N ARG A 66 -4.85 -15.52 13.90
CA ARG A 66 -3.83 -16.56 14.11
C ARG A 66 -2.98 -16.28 15.35
N ASN A 67 -2.56 -15.04 15.55
CA ASN A 67 -1.78 -14.63 16.72
C ASN A 67 -2.56 -14.79 18.05
N GLN A 68 -3.89 -14.80 17.99
CA GLN A 68 -4.77 -15.03 19.14
C GLN A 68 -5.16 -16.51 19.33
N GLY A 69 -4.66 -17.42 18.49
CA GLY A 69 -5.02 -18.85 18.53
C GLY A 69 -6.49 -19.12 18.20
N LYS A 70 -7.16 -18.21 17.49
CA LYS A 70 -8.58 -18.31 17.11
C LYS A 70 -8.80 -19.02 15.76
N VAL A 71 -7.72 -19.29 15.03
CA VAL A 71 -7.64 -20.01 13.76
C VAL A 71 -6.32 -20.74 13.70
#